data_AF-A0AAW0DHX5-F1
#
_entry.id   AF-A0AAW0DHX5-F1
#
_cell.length_a   1.000
_cell.length_b   1.000
_cell.length_c   1.000
_cell.angle_alpha   90.00
_cell.angle_beta   90.00
_cell.angle_gamma   90.00
#
_symmetry.space_group_name_H-M   'P 1'
#
loop_
_entity.id
_entity.type
_entity.pdbx_description
1 polymer ?
#
loop_
_entity_poly.entity_id
_entity_poly.type
_entity_poly.pdbx_seq_one_letter_code
_entity_poly.pdbx_strand_id
1 'polypeptide(L)'
;MLKLYPTSDLRWRIGDIQNAFDHDIGASAYRWMDRIYHDYQHKVSSSSKCPVDEASNILLAYINSMEKLSTEVLNVYGTGDDWRRTRQFIKRVRLLLECCYDMEMKIIDPDEDLEKCYTEGALSFQKPINQAWIEGKVPLPE
;
A
#
# COMPACT_ATOMS: atom_id res chain seq x y z
N MET A 1 30.80 -20.24 20.84
CA MET A 1 30.95 -18.96 20.13
C MET A 1 29.93 -18.88 19.02
N LEU A 2 28.85 -18.13 19.25
CA LEU A 2 27.85 -17.84 18.22
C LEU A 2 28.46 -16.82 17.25
N LYS A 3 28.59 -17.20 15.97
CA LYS A 3 28.92 -16.25 14.90
C LYS A 3 27.71 -15.33 14.72
N LEU A 4 27.82 -14.12 15.25
CA LEU A 4 26.96 -13.01 14.86
C LEU A 4 27.26 -12.73 13.38
N TYR A 5 26.33 -13.07 12.49
CA TYR A 5 26.38 -12.55 11.14
C TYR A 5 26.31 -11.02 11.24
N PRO A 6 27.22 -10.28 10.59
CA PRO A 6 27.19 -8.84 10.63
C PRO A 6 25.83 -8.39 10.08
N THR A 7 25.17 -7.51 10.82
CA THR A 7 24.05 -6.66 10.39
C THR A 7 23.93 -6.62 8.87
N SER A 8 22.92 -7.29 8.30
CA SER A 8 22.57 -7.08 6.91
C SER A 8 22.34 -5.58 6.73
N ASP A 9 23.12 -4.95 5.85
CA ASP A 9 23.07 -3.51 5.62
C ASP A 9 21.61 -3.10 5.40
N LEU A 10 21.12 -2.16 6.23
CA LEU A 10 19.71 -1.82 6.33
C LEU A 10 19.14 -1.40 4.96
N ARG A 11 20.00 -0.92 4.05
CA ARG A 11 19.65 -0.61 2.65
C ARG A 11 19.13 -1.83 1.89
N TRP A 12 19.75 -3.00 2.08
CA TRP A 12 19.27 -4.25 1.48
C TRP A 12 17.89 -4.60 2.02
N ARG A 13 17.67 -4.45 3.33
CA ARG A 13 16.36 -4.71 3.94
C ARG A 13 15.27 -3.77 3.42
N ILE A 14 15.59 -2.50 3.15
CA ILE A 14 14.65 -1.57 2.48
C ILE A 14 14.30 -2.13 1.10
N GLY A 15 15.31 -2.53 0.33
CA GLY A 15 15.14 -3.16 -0.98
C GLY A 15 14.29 -4.42 -0.93
N ASP A 16 14.53 -5.32 0.03
CA ASP A 16 13.80 -6.58 0.18
C ASP A 16 12.31 -6.34 0.46
N ILE A 17 11.97 -5.40 1.35
CA ILE A 17 10.58 -5.05 1.64
C ILE A 17 9.92 -4.44 0.39
N GLN A 18 10.61 -3.58 -0.34
CA GLN A 18 10.07 -2.98 -1.57
C GLN A 18 9.86 -4.02 -2.67
N ASN A 19 10.81 -4.94 -2.86
CA ASN A 19 10.70 -6.02 -3.83
C ASN A 19 9.56 -6.99 -3.48
N ALA A 20 9.39 -7.32 -2.19
CA ALA A 20 8.28 -8.14 -1.73
C ALA A 20 6.94 -7.43 -1.97
N PHE A 21 6.85 -6.14 -1.68
CA PHE A 21 5.68 -5.32 -1.98
C PHE A 21 5.36 -5.31 -3.48
N ASP A 22 6.34 -5.05 -4.34
CA ASP A 22 6.14 -5.03 -5.80
C ASP A 22 5.80 -6.43 -6.34
N HIS A 23 6.23 -7.51 -5.68
CA HIS A 23 5.82 -8.88 -6.01
C HIS A 23 4.34 -9.14 -5.66
N ASP A 24 3.92 -8.80 -4.44
CA ASP A 24 2.56 -9.10 -3.96
C ASP A 24 1.49 -8.21 -4.62
N ILE A 25 1.82 -6.94 -4.82
CA ILE A 25 0.95 -5.97 -5.50
C ILE A 25 1.07 -6.12 -7.03
N GLY A 26 2.22 -6.61 -7.51
CA GLY A 26 2.55 -6.69 -8.92
C GLY A 26 3.09 -5.37 -9.48
N ALA A 27 3.42 -5.38 -10.77
CA ALA A 27 4.10 -4.26 -11.44
C ALA A 27 3.32 -2.93 -11.50
N SER A 28 2.02 -2.94 -11.16
CA SER A 28 1.18 -1.74 -11.12
C SER A 28 0.21 -1.86 -9.96
N ALA A 29 0.39 -0.97 -8.99
CA ALA A 29 -0.49 -0.87 -7.84
C ALA A 29 -1.89 -0.38 -8.24
N TYR A 30 -2.01 0.40 -9.33
CA TYR A 30 -3.31 0.69 -9.94
C TYR A 30 -4.03 -0.58 -10.41
N ARG A 31 -3.35 -1.45 -11.17
CA ARG A 31 -3.96 -2.71 -11.63
C ARG A 31 -4.31 -3.66 -10.50
N TRP A 32 -3.57 -3.60 -9.39
CA TRP A 32 -3.91 -4.35 -8.19
C TRP A 32 -5.22 -3.86 -7.56
N MET A 33 -5.40 -2.55 -7.43
CA MET A 33 -6.65 -1.93 -6.97
C MET A 33 -7.83 -2.24 -7.88
N ASP A 34 -7.60 -2.19 -9.19
CA ASP A 34 -8.60 -2.53 -10.22
C ASP A 34 -9.10 -3.98 -10.09
N ARG A 35 -8.18 -4.91 -9.82
CA ARG A 35 -8.52 -6.31 -9.53
C ARG A 35 -9.34 -6.46 -8.26
N ILE A 36 -8.97 -5.74 -7.19
CA ILE A 36 -9.74 -5.74 -5.93
C ILE A 36 -11.18 -5.32 -6.21
N TYR A 37 -11.39 -4.21 -6.95
CA TYR A 37 -12.73 -3.77 -7.35
C TYR A 37 -13.52 -4.88 -8.08
N HIS A 38 -12.92 -5.55 -9.06
CA HIS A 38 -13.60 -6.63 -9.79
C HIS A 38 -13.91 -7.84 -8.90
N ASP A 39 -12.98 -8.25 -8.03
CA ASP A 39 -13.22 -9.30 -7.05
C ASP A 39 -14.38 -8.94 -6.11
N TYR A 40 -14.56 -7.65 -5.85
CA TYR A 40 -15.63 -7.12 -5.03
C TYR A 40 -17.00 -7.16 -5.70
N GLN A 41 -17.10 -6.67 -6.94
CA GLN A 41 -18.37 -6.64 -7.69
C GLN A 41 -19.04 -8.03 -7.71
N HIS A 42 -18.26 -9.10 -7.67
CA HIS A 42 -18.74 -10.48 -7.68
C HIS A 42 -19.02 -11.09 -6.28
N LYS A 43 -18.61 -10.45 -5.18
CA LYS A 43 -18.67 -11.02 -3.81
C LYS A 43 -19.72 -10.38 -2.88
N VAL A 44 -20.37 -9.28 -3.28
CA VAL A 44 -21.38 -8.58 -2.46
C VAL A 44 -22.60 -9.45 -2.08
N SER A 45 -22.74 -10.67 -2.62
CA SER A 45 -23.90 -11.55 -2.37
C SER A 45 -23.75 -12.63 -1.30
N SER A 46 -22.68 -12.72 -0.50
CA SER A 46 -22.58 -13.77 0.53
C SER A 46 -21.65 -13.42 1.69
N SER A 47 -21.92 -14.00 2.86
CA SER A 47 -21.29 -13.78 4.18
C SER A 47 -19.78 -14.09 4.28
N SER A 48 -19.03 -13.95 3.20
CA SER A 48 -17.59 -14.13 3.13
C SER A 48 -16.81 -12.89 3.59
N LYS A 49 -15.62 -13.12 4.13
CA LYS A 49 -14.62 -12.11 4.52
C LYS A 49 -14.47 -11.00 3.46
N CYS A 50 -14.47 -9.74 3.89
CA CYS A 50 -14.36 -8.56 3.01
C CYS A 50 -13.01 -8.62 2.25
N PRO A 51 -12.95 -8.62 0.90
CA PRO A 51 -11.65 -8.67 0.19
C PRO A 51 -10.69 -7.49 0.48
N VAL A 52 -11.21 -6.35 0.95
CA VAL A 52 -10.51 -5.17 1.47
C VAL A 52 -9.85 -5.53 2.79
N ASP A 53 -10.41 -6.43 3.61
CA ASP A 53 -9.71 -6.91 4.81
C ASP A 53 -8.40 -7.58 4.41
N GLU A 54 -8.43 -8.45 3.39
CA GLU A 54 -7.23 -9.14 2.92
C GLU A 54 -6.21 -8.16 2.34
N ALA A 55 -6.65 -7.29 1.43
CA ALA A 55 -5.82 -6.24 0.85
C ALA A 55 -5.23 -5.30 1.93
N SER A 56 -6.05 -4.85 2.88
CA SER A 56 -5.64 -3.96 3.96
C SER A 56 -4.65 -4.62 4.91
N ASN A 57 -4.84 -5.91 5.23
CA ASN A 57 -3.91 -6.65 6.07
C ASN A 57 -2.53 -6.79 5.42
N ILE A 58 -2.47 -7.02 4.11
CA ILE A 58 -1.21 -7.04 3.34
C ILE A 58 -0.52 -5.67 3.44
N LEU A 59 -1.24 -4.58 3.16
CA LEU A 59 -0.69 -3.22 3.19
C LEU A 59 -0.22 -2.81 4.61
N LEU A 60 -0.99 -3.15 5.65
CA LEU A 60 -0.63 -2.90 7.05
C LEU A 60 0.64 -3.67 7.45
N ALA A 61 0.83 -4.89 6.96
CA ALA A 61 2.06 -5.66 7.22
C ALA A 61 3.29 -4.94 6.64
N TYR A 62 3.18 -4.37 5.44
CA TYR A 62 4.24 -3.57 4.81
C TYR A 62 4.51 -2.25 5.53
N ILE A 63 3.45 -1.53 5.94
CA ILE A 63 3.58 -0.30 6.75
C ILE A 63 4.34 -0.62 8.04
N ASN A 64 3.90 -1.62 8.80
CA ASN A 64 4.51 -2.00 10.08
C ASN A 64 5.97 -2.44 9.92
N SER A 65 6.28 -3.20 8.86
CA SER A 65 7.64 -3.67 8.58
C SER A 65 8.57 -2.50 8.24
N MET A 66 8.11 -1.58 7.38
CA MET A 66 8.89 -0.41 7.00
C MET A 66 9.00 0.63 8.13
N GLU A 67 8.00 0.76 9.01
CA GLU A 67 8.07 1.65 10.19
C GLU A 67 9.13 1.19 11.20
N LYS A 68 9.19 -0.12 11.47
CA LYS A 68 10.25 -0.72 12.30
C LYS A 68 11.62 -0.44 11.69
N LEU A 69 11.78 -0.73 10.39
CA LEU A 69 13.04 -0.48 9.68
C LEU A 69 13.39 1.01 9.62
N SER A 70 12.41 1.90 9.43
CA SER A 70 12.61 3.35 9.43
C SER A 70 13.16 3.86 10.76
N THR A 71 12.74 3.25 11.87
CA THR A 71 13.24 3.58 13.21
C THR A 71 14.68 3.11 13.37
N GLU A 72 15.01 1.90 12.91
CA GLU A 72 16.39 1.40 12.89
C GLU A 72 17.30 2.29 12.03
N VAL A 73 16.86 2.64 10.82
CA VAL A 73 17.58 3.54 9.91
C VAL A 73 17.80 4.91 10.54
N LEU A 74 16.78 5.49 11.19
CA LEU A 74 16.92 6.77 11.88
C LEU A 74 17.99 6.70 12.98
N ASN A 75 17.99 5.62 13.75
CA ASN A 75 18.92 5.44 14.87
C ASN A 75 20.37 5.20 14.40
N VAL A 76 20.58 4.59 13.24
CA VAL A 76 21.92 4.23 12.73
C VAL A 76 22.47 5.27 11.76
N TYR A 77 21.63 5.81 10.86
CA TYR A 77 22.05 6.71 9.77
C TYR A 77 21.46 8.13 9.84
N GLY A 78 20.51 8.39 10.73
CA GLY A 78 19.82 9.69 10.82
C GLY A 78 18.76 9.90 9.73
N THR A 79 18.45 11.16 9.41
CA THR A 79 17.37 11.56 8.48
C THR A 79 17.81 11.68 7.01
N GLY A 80 18.83 10.89 6.62
CA GLY A 80 19.36 10.84 5.26
C GLY A 80 18.45 10.16 4.24
N ASP A 81 18.99 9.89 3.05
CA ASP A 81 18.22 9.37 1.91
C ASP A 81 17.52 8.03 2.20
N ASP A 82 18.19 7.15 2.95
CA ASP A 82 17.62 5.85 3.33
C ASP A 82 16.38 6.03 4.21
N TRP A 83 16.41 6.96 5.17
CA TRP A 83 15.25 7.29 6.01
C TRP A 83 14.14 7.95 5.19
N ARG A 84 14.48 8.89 4.30
CA ARG A 84 13.47 9.50 3.42
C ARG A 84 12.81 8.47 2.52
N ARG A 85 13.57 7.48 2.03
CA ARG A 85 13.07 6.36 1.22
C ARG A 85 12.08 5.50 2.00
N THR A 86 12.35 5.17 3.28
CA THR A 86 11.38 4.44 4.10
C THR A 86 10.11 5.26 4.31
N ARG A 87 10.23 6.57 4.58
CA ARG A 87 9.07 7.48 4.76
C ARG A 87 8.23 7.60 3.51
N GLN A 88 8.83 7.77 2.34
CA GLN A 88 8.12 7.85 1.06
C GLN A 88 7.40 6.53 0.75
N PHE A 89 8.05 5.39 1.01
CA PHE A 89 7.38 4.08 0.88
C PHE A 89 6.16 3.98 1.82
N ILE A 90 6.32 4.30 3.11
CA ILE A 90 5.20 4.26 4.07
C ILE A 90 4.04 5.15 3.60
N LYS A 91 4.34 6.39 3.15
CA LYS A 91 3.31 7.31 2.62
C LYS A 91 2.58 6.67 1.42
N ARG A 92 3.31 6.06 0.49
CA ARG A 92 2.73 5.36 -0.69
C ARG A 92 1.80 4.23 -0.29
N VAL A 93 2.23 3.36 0.64
CA VAL A 93 1.42 2.22 1.08
C VAL A 93 0.19 2.68 1.87
N ARG A 94 0.30 3.77 2.65
CA ARG A 94 -0.85 4.38 3.33
C ARG A 94 -1.89 4.93 2.35
N LEU A 95 -1.46 5.59 1.28
CA LEU A 95 -2.40 6.06 0.25
C LEU A 95 -3.13 4.90 -0.44
N LEU A 96 -2.44 3.79 -0.69
CA LEU A 96 -3.08 2.57 -1.20
C LEU A 96 -4.14 2.04 -0.21
N LEU A 97 -3.81 2.01 1.07
CA LEU A 97 -4.73 1.59 2.12
C LEU A 97 -5.96 2.50 2.22
N GLU A 98 -5.77 3.81 2.11
CA GLU A 98 -6.87 4.78 2.04
C GLU A 98 -7.76 4.53 0.83
N CYS A 99 -7.19 4.16 -0.31
CA CYS A 99 -7.99 3.78 -1.48
C CYS A 99 -8.76 2.48 -1.29
N CYS A 100 -8.24 1.52 -0.51
CA CYS A 100 -8.99 0.33 -0.13
C CYS A 100 -10.19 0.71 0.75
N TYR A 101 -9.98 1.57 1.76
CA TYR A 101 -11.07 2.05 2.61
C TYR A 101 -12.10 2.90 1.86
N ASP A 102 -11.67 3.71 0.88
CA ASP A 102 -12.58 4.45 0.00
C ASP A 102 -13.52 3.50 -0.75
N MET A 103 -13.01 2.40 -1.31
CA MET A 103 -13.87 1.38 -1.94
C MET A 103 -14.80 0.71 -0.94
N GLU A 104 -14.31 0.35 0.25
CA GLU A 104 -15.14 -0.25 1.30
C GLU A 104 -16.27 0.68 1.73
N MET A 105 -15.99 1.97 1.91
CA MET A 105 -17.00 2.98 2.24
C MET A 105 -18.10 3.05 1.18
N LYS A 106 -17.76 3.01 -0.11
CA LYS A 106 -18.74 3.00 -1.22
C LYS A 106 -19.56 1.72 -1.33
N ILE A 107 -19.16 0.66 -0.63
CA ILE A 107 -19.92 -0.60 -0.54
C ILE A 107 -20.88 -0.58 0.64
N ILE A 108 -20.42 -0.09 1.79
CA ILE A 108 -21.21 -0.13 3.02
C ILE A 108 -22.23 1.01 3.13
N ASP A 109 -21.98 2.13 2.44
CA ASP A 109 -22.87 3.28 2.44
C ASP A 109 -24.08 3.01 1.53
N PRO A 110 -25.31 2.94 2.08
CA PRO A 110 -26.51 2.64 1.31
C PRO A 110 -26.90 3.72 0.30
N ASP A 111 -26.37 4.95 0.43
CA ASP A 111 -26.61 6.05 -0.48
C ASP A 111 -25.59 6.10 -1.63
N GLU A 112 -24.56 5.24 -1.59
CA GLU A 112 -23.50 5.15 -2.59
C GLU A 112 -23.66 3.89 -3.45
N ASP A 113 -23.16 3.98 -4.68
CA ASP A 113 -23.13 2.86 -5.62
C ASP A 113 -21.69 2.70 -6.10
N LEU A 114 -21.01 1.65 -5.63
CA LEU A 114 -19.63 1.34 -5.99
C LEU A 114 -19.44 1.25 -7.52
N GLU A 115 -20.38 0.63 -8.25
CA GLU A 115 -20.28 0.48 -9.69
C GLU A 115 -20.38 1.84 -10.39
N LYS A 116 -21.32 2.68 -9.94
CA LYS A 116 -21.42 4.06 -10.41
C LYS A 116 -20.15 4.86 -10.09
N CYS A 117 -19.65 4.80 -8.86
CA CYS A 117 -18.43 5.51 -8.48
C CYS A 117 -17.23 5.07 -9.30
N TYR A 118 -17.09 3.78 -9.59
CA TYR A 118 -16.01 3.25 -10.42
C TYR A 118 -16.15 3.73 -11.88
N THR A 119 -17.34 3.66 -12.47
CA THR A 119 -17.58 4.06 -13.87
C THR A 119 -17.41 5.56 -14.10
N GLU A 120 -17.74 6.38 -13.11
CA GLU A 120 -17.56 7.84 -13.15
C GLU A 120 -16.13 8.29 -12.81
N GLY A 121 -15.23 7.36 -12.42
CA GLY A 121 -13.86 7.70 -12.03
C GLY A 121 -13.77 8.41 -10.66
N ALA A 122 -14.78 8.22 -9.81
CA ALA A 122 -14.92 8.91 -8.54
C ALA A 122 -14.11 8.26 -7.39
N LEU A 123 -13.65 7.02 -7.57
CA LEU A 123 -12.86 6.32 -6.56
C LEU A 123 -11.48 6.96 -6.39
N SER A 124 -10.99 6.95 -5.16
CA SER A 124 -9.76 7.66 -4.80
C SER A 124 -8.54 7.15 -5.58
N PHE A 125 -8.45 5.86 -5.92
CA PHE A 125 -7.34 5.35 -6.74
C PHE A 125 -7.43 5.73 -8.23
N GLN A 126 -8.59 6.20 -8.71
CA GLN A 126 -8.78 6.65 -10.10
C GLN A 126 -8.40 8.14 -10.29
N LYS A 127 -8.24 8.89 -9.19
CA LYS A 127 -7.81 10.29 -9.25
C LYS A 127 -6.37 10.38 -9.81
N PRO A 128 -6.11 11.21 -10.84
CA PRO A 128 -4.81 11.26 -11.51
C PRO A 128 -3.61 11.48 -10.57
N ILE A 129 -3.79 12.32 -9.55
CA ILE A 129 -2.75 12.59 -8.56
C ILE A 129 -2.41 11.35 -7.72
N ASN A 130 -3.43 10.60 -7.31
CA ASN A 130 -3.26 9.38 -6.52
C ASN A 130 -2.65 8.27 -7.37
N GLN A 131 -3.05 8.12 -8.64
CA GLN A 131 -2.42 7.18 -9.56
C GLN A 131 -0.91 7.43 -9.68
N ALA A 132 -0.51 8.69 -9.83
CA ALA A 132 0.89 9.05 -9.99
C ALA A 132 1.72 8.70 -8.73
N TRP A 133 1.16 8.90 -7.54
CA TRP A 133 1.80 8.54 -6.26
C TRP A 133 1.81 7.03 -5.98
N ILE A 134 0.69 6.35 -6.24
CA ILE A 134 0.54 4.90 -6.03
C ILE A 134 1.46 4.12 -6.98
N GLU A 135 1.70 4.64 -8.18
CA GLU A 135 2.66 4.06 -9.14
C GLU A 135 4.12 4.44 -8.82
N GLY A 136 4.37 5.26 -7.79
CA GLY A 136 5.72 5.70 -7.44
C GLY A 136 6.38 6.58 -8.51
N LYS A 137 5.61 7.16 -9.44
CA LYS A 137 6.10 8.01 -10.53
C LYS A 137 6.45 9.43 -10.07
N VAL A 138 5.92 9.84 -8.92
CA VAL A 138 6.17 11.12 -8.28
C VAL A 138 6.27 10.93 -6.76
N PRO A 139 7.14 11.68 -6.07
CA PRO A 139 7.17 11.67 -4.61
C PRO A 139 5.87 12.26 -4.05
N LEU A 140 5.43 11.76 -2.89
CA LEU A 140 4.31 12.34 -2.16
C LEU A 140 4.75 13.70 -1.57
N PRO A 141 3.90 14.74 -1.63
CA PRO A 141 4.20 16.04 -1.06
C PRO A 141 4.56 15.91 0.42
N GLU A 142 5.47 16.78 0.87
CA GLU A 142 6.02 16.74 2.23
C GLU A 142 4.96 16.96 3.29
#